data_AF-A0A2S6R3L1-F1
#
_entry.id   AF-A0A2S6R3L1-F1
#
_cell.length_a   1.000
_cell.length_b   1.000
_cell.length_c   1.000
_cell.angle_alpha   90.00
_cell.angle_beta   90.00
_cell.angle_gamma   90.00
#
_symmetry.space_group_name_H-M   'P 1'
#
loop_
_entity.id
_entity.type
_entity.pdbx_description
1 polymer ?
#
loop_
_entity_poly.entity_id
_entity_poly.type
_entity_poly.pdbx_seq_one_letter_code
_entity_poly.pdbx_strand_id
1 'polypeptide(L)'
;MSLSRPGTALSHVLALVAMIFISTIFSVGDEIADTMPASVLMALRFGLAALMFAPYAIWRYGLGGLAVKGLWRYAILSVLSTIFFWSMFEGLKSTDSLNTSAISTTIP
;
A
#
# COMPACT_ATOMS: atom_id res chain seq x y z
N MET A 1 -6.79 -18.51 -19.23
CA MET A 1 -5.52 -18.74 -18.52
C MET A 1 -5.87 -19.12 -17.09
N SER A 2 -6.05 -20.42 -16.85
CA SER A 2 -6.54 -20.97 -15.57
C SER A 2 -5.39 -21.01 -14.57
N LEU A 3 -5.41 -20.14 -13.56
CA LEU A 3 -4.45 -20.18 -12.45
C LEU A 3 -4.69 -21.48 -11.67
N SER A 4 -3.83 -22.48 -11.85
CA SER A 4 -3.81 -23.67 -11.01
C SER A 4 -3.68 -23.25 -9.56
N ARG A 5 -4.62 -23.69 -8.71
CA ARG A 5 -4.62 -23.39 -7.28
C ARG A 5 -3.28 -23.84 -6.68
N PRO A 6 -2.50 -22.94 -6.04
CA PRO A 6 -1.29 -23.34 -5.34
C PRO A 6 -1.63 -24.45 -4.33
N GLY A 7 -0.75 -25.45 -4.17
CA GLY A 7 -0.90 -26.41 -3.07
C GLY A 7 -0.97 -25.67 -1.73
N THR A 8 -1.69 -26.21 -0.75
CA THR A 8 -1.91 -25.56 0.55
C THR A 8 -0.61 -25.13 1.21
N ALA A 9 0.47 -25.92 1.15
CA ALA A 9 1.78 -25.51 1.66
C ALA A 9 2.34 -24.24 0.97
N LEU A 10 2.20 -24.14 -0.35
CA LEU A 10 2.67 -22.99 -1.12
C LEU A 10 1.89 -21.71 -0.79
N SER A 11 0.57 -21.81 -0.57
CA SER A 11 -0.23 -20.65 -0.15
C SER A 11 0.15 -20.15 1.24
N HIS A 12 0.50 -21.06 2.17
CA HIS A 12 0.96 -20.69 3.52
C HIS A 12 2.35 -20.04 3.47
N VAL A 13 3.27 -20.57 2.67
CA VAL A 13 4.59 -19.94 2.46
C VAL A 13 4.42 -18.54 1.85
N LEU A 14 3.53 -18.38 0.87
CA LEU A 14 3.28 -17.08 0.26
C LEU A 14 2.68 -16.09 1.26
N ALA A 15 1.79 -16.56 2.14
CA ALA A 15 1.24 -15.75 3.24
C ALA A 15 2.34 -15.32 4.22
N LEU A 16 3.24 -16.23 4.62
CA LEU A 16 4.37 -15.90 5.50
C LEU A 16 5.30 -14.86 4.87
N VAL A 17 5.65 -15.03 3.59
CA VAL A 17 6.48 -14.07 2.85
C VAL A 17 5.79 -12.70 2.78
N ALA A 18 4.48 -12.67 2.52
CA ALA A 18 3.70 -11.43 2.53
C ALA A 18 3.72 -10.77 3.92
N MET A 19 3.53 -11.53 5.00
CA MET A 19 3.61 -11.03 6.38
C MET A 19 4.98 -10.43 6.69
N ILE A 20 6.07 -11.06 6.25
CA ILE A 20 7.43 -10.54 6.45
C ILE A 20 7.56 -9.17 5.76
N PHE A 21 7.13 -9.08 4.50
CA PHE A 21 7.15 -7.83 3.73
C PHE A 21 6.32 -6.73 4.41
N ILE A 22 5.12 -7.06 4.88
CA ILE A 22 4.21 -6.14 5.57
C ILE A 22 4.83 -5.65 6.88
N SER A 23 5.41 -6.54 7.68
CA SER A 23 6.06 -6.20 8.96
C SER A 23 7.21 -5.22 8.78
N THR A 24 8.05 -5.43 7.75
CA THR A 24 9.17 -4.51 7.45
C THR A 24 8.71 -3.09 7.13
N ILE A 25 7.53 -2.91 6.52
CA ILE A 25 7.01 -1.57 6.18
C ILE A 25 6.73 -0.74 7.45
N PHE A 26 6.27 -1.36 8.54
CA PHE A 26 6.03 -0.66 9.81
C PHE A 26 7.34 -0.28 10.50
N SER A 27 8.32 -1.19 10.50
CA SER A 27 9.64 -0.93 11.09
C SER A 27 10.39 0.18 10.37
N VAL A 28 10.39 0.16 9.03
CA VAL A 28 10.98 1.21 8.19
C VAL A 28 10.17 2.51 8.29
N GLY A 29 8.86 2.41 8.47
CA GLY A 29 7.97 3.56 8.65
C GLY A 29 8.30 4.37 9.90
N ASP A 30 8.59 3.70 11.02
CA ASP A 30 8.99 4.33 12.28
C ASP A 30 10.29 5.15 12.15
N GLU A 31 11.30 4.57 11.50
CA GLU A 31 12.61 5.21 11.31
C GLU A 31 12.55 6.43 10.38
N ILE A 32 11.65 6.42 9.40
CA ILE A 32 11.52 7.50 8.41
C ILE A 32 10.50 8.56 8.85
N ALA A 33 9.54 8.21 9.72
CA ALA A 33 8.44 9.09 10.15
C ALA A 33 8.91 10.44 10.74
N ASP A 34 10.06 10.45 11.41
CA ASP A 34 10.59 11.66 12.05
C ASP A 34 11.42 12.53 11.09
N THR A 35 11.91 11.93 9.98
CA THR A 35 12.80 12.60 9.02
C THR A 35 12.08 13.41 7.96
N MET A 36 10.82 13.07 7.64
CA MET A 36 10.05 13.72 6.58
C MET A 36 8.56 13.84 6.96
N PRO A 37 7.88 14.92 6.54
CA PRO A 37 6.44 15.02 6.73
C PRO A 37 5.70 13.87 6.03
N ALA A 38 4.69 13.31 6.72
CA ALA A 38 3.88 12.17 6.25
C ALA A 38 3.28 12.40 4.84
N SER A 39 2.95 13.65 4.53
CA SER A 39 2.45 14.09 3.23
C SER A 39 3.41 13.75 2.09
N VAL A 40 4.71 13.95 2.29
CA VAL A 40 5.76 13.70 1.30
C VAL A 40 5.98 12.20 1.12
N LEU A 41 5.96 11.43 2.21
CA LEU A 41 6.06 9.97 2.16
C LEU A 41 4.89 9.35 1.39
N MET A 42 3.67 9.85 1.62
CA MET A 42 2.49 9.43 0.86
C MET A 42 2.59 9.81 -0.62
N ALA A 43 2.94 11.07 -0.91
CA ALA A 43 3.09 11.54 -2.28
C ALA A 43 4.15 10.75 -3.04
N LEU A 44 5.28 10.45 -2.41
CA LEU A 44 6.34 9.63 -2.99
C LEU A 44 5.85 8.19 -3.20
N ARG A 45 5.21 7.57 -2.22
CA ARG A 45 4.73 6.18 -2.29
C ARG A 45 3.70 5.99 -3.41
N PHE A 46 2.63 6.79 -3.39
CA PHE A 46 1.57 6.70 -4.40
C PHE A 46 2.02 7.26 -5.75
N GLY A 47 2.87 8.29 -5.77
CA GLY A 47 3.45 8.84 -6.99
C GLY A 47 4.39 7.86 -7.70
N LEU A 48 5.25 7.17 -6.95
CA LEU A 48 6.12 6.13 -7.49
C LEU A 48 5.30 4.93 -8.00
N ALA A 49 4.29 4.50 -7.24
CA ALA A 49 3.37 3.45 -7.68
C ALA A 49 2.67 3.85 -8.98
N ALA A 50 2.13 5.07 -9.06
CA ALA A 50 1.52 5.59 -10.27
C ALA A 50 2.52 5.64 -11.44
N LEU A 51 3.76 6.08 -11.20
CA LEU A 51 4.80 6.15 -12.23
C LEU A 51 5.24 4.77 -12.74
N MET A 52 5.31 3.76 -11.87
CA MET A 52 5.64 2.39 -12.25
C MET A 52 4.49 1.70 -12.99
N PHE A 53 3.24 1.91 -12.53
CA PHE A 53 2.06 1.27 -13.12
C PHE A 53 1.51 2.00 -14.34
N ALA A 54 1.70 3.31 -14.49
CA ALA A 54 1.24 4.08 -15.64
C ALA A 54 1.75 3.54 -17.00
N PRO A 55 3.05 3.33 -17.22
CA PRO A 55 3.55 2.80 -18.50
C PRO A 55 3.05 1.37 -18.75
N TYR A 56 2.96 0.55 -17.70
CA TYR A 56 2.40 -0.80 -17.81
C TYR A 56 0.91 -0.79 -18.18
N ALA A 57 0.12 0.09 -17.56
CA ALA A 57 -1.30 0.25 -17.84
C ALA A 57 -1.55 0.78 -19.26
N ILE A 58 -0.77 1.77 -19.70
CA ILE A 58 -0.84 2.32 -21.06
C ILE A 58 -0.48 1.25 -22.09
N TRP A 59 0.56 0.45 -21.84
CA TRP A 59 0.96 -0.63 -22.74
C TRP A 59 -0.09 -1.75 -22.82
N ARG A 60 -0.71 -2.11 -21.70
CA ARG A 60 -1.66 -3.23 -21.63
C ARG A 60 -3.07 -2.90 -22.12
N TYR A 61 -3.58 -1.70 -21.83
CA TYR A 61 -4.97 -1.32 -22.07
C TYR A 61 -5.13 -0.23 -23.13
N GLY A 62 -4.03 0.40 -23.57
CA GLY A 62 -4.06 1.59 -24.43
C GLY A 62 -4.70 2.80 -23.75
N LEU A 63 -4.57 3.98 -24.36
CA LEU A 63 -5.17 5.21 -23.81
C LEU A 63 -6.72 5.18 -23.80
N GLY A 64 -7.34 4.35 -24.65
CA GLY A 64 -8.80 4.23 -24.77
C GLY A 64 -9.45 3.17 -23.86
N GLY A 65 -8.69 2.21 -23.32
CA GLY A 65 -9.19 1.17 -22.41
C GLY A 65 -9.34 1.64 -20.96
N LEU A 66 -8.80 2.82 -20.65
CA LEU A 66 -8.97 3.48 -19.36
C LEU A 66 -10.40 4.05 -19.30
N ALA A 67 -11.37 3.17 -19.03
CA ALA A 67 -12.74 3.60 -18.82
C ALA A 67 -12.76 4.63 -17.68
N VAL A 68 -12.90 5.91 -18.03
CA VAL A 68 -12.91 7.06 -17.09
C VAL A 68 -13.94 6.83 -15.97
N LYS A 69 -15.00 6.07 -16.28
CA LYS A 69 -16.05 5.62 -15.34
C LYS A 69 -15.55 4.68 -14.24
N GLY A 70 -14.46 3.96 -14.44
CA GLY A 70 -13.80 3.13 -13.43
C GLY A 70 -12.72 3.90 -12.67
N LEU A 71 -12.06 4.86 -13.33
CA LEU A 71 -10.91 5.58 -12.77
C LEU A 71 -11.24 6.36 -11.49
N TRP A 72 -12.42 7.00 -11.42
CA TRP A 72 -12.82 7.75 -10.22
C TRP A 72 -12.98 6.85 -8.99
N ARG A 73 -13.45 5.61 -9.15
CA ARG A 73 -13.58 4.64 -8.05
C ARG A 73 -12.21 4.26 -7.50
N TYR A 74 -11.24 4.02 -8.38
CA TYR A 74 -9.85 3.74 -7.99
C TYR A 74 -9.19 4.96 -7.36
N ALA A 75 -9.48 6.17 -7.85
CA ALA A 75 -9.00 7.41 -7.26
C ALA A 75 -9.52 7.58 -5.82
N ILE A 76 -10.81 7.33 -5.57
CA ILE A 76 -11.39 7.40 -4.21
C ILE A 76 -10.73 6.38 -3.29
N LEU A 77 -10.57 5.13 -3.74
CA LEU A 77 -9.89 4.10 -2.95
C LEU A 77 -8.45 4.53 -2.61
N SER A 78 -7.72 5.07 -3.58
CA SER A 78 -6.38 5.61 -3.36
C SER A 78 -6.36 6.76 -2.36
N VAL A 79 -7.33 7.68 -2.44
CA VAL A 79 -7.44 8.82 -1.50
C VAL A 79 -7.74 8.34 -0.09
N LEU A 80 -8.71 7.44 0.08
CA LEU A 80 -9.02 6.85 1.40
C LEU A 80 -7.81 6.13 1.99
N SER A 81 -7.11 5.32 1.20
CA SER A 81 -5.87 4.67 1.64
C SER A 81 -4.78 5.69 1.98
N THR A 82 -4.66 6.76 1.21
CA THR A 82 -3.70 7.84 1.48
C THR A 82 -3.98 8.52 2.82
N ILE A 83 -5.23 8.85 3.10
CA ILE A 83 -5.65 9.48 4.37
C ILE A 83 -5.39 8.52 5.53
N PHE A 84 -5.70 7.24 5.38
CA PHE A 84 -5.41 6.22 6.39
C PHE A 84 -3.92 6.17 6.74
N PHE A 85 -3.06 6.04 5.73
CA PHE A 85 -1.62 5.99 5.96
C PHE A 85 -1.07 7.32 6.49
N TRP A 86 -1.54 8.46 6.00
CA TRP A 86 -1.17 9.76 6.55
C TRP A 86 -1.45 9.79 8.05
N SER A 87 -2.67 9.44 8.45
CA SER A 87 -3.08 9.43 9.86
C SER A 87 -2.24 8.46 10.69
N MET A 88 -1.83 7.32 10.12
CA MET A 88 -0.95 6.36 10.77
C MET A 88 0.46 6.94 11.00
N PHE A 89 1.06 7.61 10.01
CA PHE A 89 2.36 8.26 10.15
C PHE A 89 2.32 9.47 11.09
N GLU A 90 1.24 10.23 11.09
CA GLU A 90 1.04 11.32 12.05
C GLU A 90 0.83 10.78 13.48
N GLY A 91 0.20 9.61 13.61
CA GLY A 91 0.12 8.86 14.87
C GLY A 91 1.48 8.37 15.38
N LEU A 92 2.37 7.90 14.49
CA LEU A 92 3.74 7.51 14.82
C LEU A 92 4.55 8.65 15.46
N LYS A 93 4.27 9.91 15.08
CA LYS A 93 4.90 11.07 15.74
C LYS A 93 4.46 11.29 17.18
N SER A 94 3.32 10.72 17.56
CA SER A 94 2.72 10.87 18.89
C SER A 94 2.82 9.57 19.72
N THR A 95 3.24 8.45 19.12
CA THR A 95 3.16 7.11 19.73
C THR A 95 4.12 6.13 19.06
N ASP A 96 4.72 5.22 19.83
CA ASP A 96 5.64 4.19 19.32
C ASP A 96 5.02 3.25 18.27
N SER A 97 5.85 2.77 17.34
CA SER A 97 5.48 1.80 16.29
C SER A 97 4.82 0.51 16.79
N LEU A 98 5.15 0.08 18.02
CA LEU A 98 4.53 -1.08 18.66
C LEU A 98 3.03 -0.88 18.92
N ASN A 99 2.60 0.30 19.36
CA ASN A 99 1.20 0.55 19.66
C ASN A 99 0.41 0.84 18.37
N THR A 100 1.02 1.54 17.42
CA THR A 100 0.44 1.77 16.09
C THR A 100 0.18 0.46 15.34
N SER A 101 1.13 -0.49 15.38
CA SER A 101 0.95 -1.81 14.76
C SER A 101 -0.13 -2.65 15.46
N ALA A 102 -0.25 -2.57 16.80
CA ALA A 102 -1.32 -3.23 17.54
C ALA A 102 -2.71 -2.67 17.22
N ILE A 103 -2.86 -1.36 17.02
CA ILE A 103 -4.12 -0.77 16.54
C ILE A 103 -4.43 -1.27 15.12
N SER A 104 -3.41 -1.38 14.26
CA SER A 104 -3.56 -1.86 12.88
C SER A 104 -4.08 -3.29 12.78
N THR A 105 -3.83 -4.18 13.76
CA THR A 105 -4.37 -5.55 13.77
C THR A 105 -5.85 -5.62 14.17
N THR A 106 -6.42 -4.53 14.67
CA THR A 106 -7.86 -4.42 14.96
C THR A 106 -8.69 -4.16 13.69
N ILE A 107 -8.03 -3.73 12.61
CA ILE A 107 -8.66 -3.53 11.31
C ILE A 107 -8.76 -4.91 10.63
N PRO A 108 -9.98 -5.38 10.28
CA PRO A 108 -10.21 -6.73 9.75
C PRO A 108 -9.70 -6.94 8.32
#